data_AF-K2CMY9-F1
#
_entry.id   AF-K2CMY9-F1
#
_cell.length_a   1.000
_cell.length_b   1.000
_cell.length_c   1.000
_cell.angle_alpha   90.00
_cell.angle_beta   90.00
_cell.angle_gamma   90.00
#
_symmetry.space_group_name_H-M   'P 1'
#
loop_
_entity.id
_entity.type
_entity.pdbx_description
1 polymer ?
#
loop_
_entity_poly.entity_id
_entity_poly.type
_entity_poly.pdbx_seq_one_letter_code
_entity_poly.pdbx_strand_id
1 'polypeptide(L)'
;MIYKSDNLIAGIKKARNEKELLTHKEVFGERNNMEKCFSPLLERAINQFIPGYFSWDEKVQDKCRMFMSADLKFKFNQFILKEAFGIEVADDDAFDNAWSDMSAQDATKFNAILLPLQGIGEDHFFLNEHFDVEESILDFETLYQYDLDDFEFQEADRRTREDYCTRIYRGSLHASWARLMVDGEFYYASLSMVSRYLLMELGDFGDDYIQELIPYNFYPG
;
A
#
# COMPACT_ATOMS: atom_id res chain seq x y z
N MET A 1 -24.47 5.51 31.77
CA MET A 1 -23.98 4.12 31.66
C MET A 1 -22.74 4.18 30.78
N ILE A 2 -21.55 4.11 31.38
CA ILE A 2 -20.27 4.32 30.67
C ILE A 2 -19.92 2.98 30.02
N TYR A 3 -20.06 2.89 28.71
CA TYR A 3 -19.57 1.73 27.95
C TYR A 3 -18.04 1.77 27.96
N LYS A 4 -17.42 0.78 28.61
CA LYS A 4 -15.96 0.62 28.65
C LYS A 4 -15.44 0.36 27.23
N SER A 5 -14.55 1.22 26.77
CA SER A 5 -13.83 1.19 25.49
C SER A 5 -12.87 0.01 25.31
N ASP A 6 -12.77 -0.88 26.30
CA ASP A 6 -11.76 -1.94 26.33
C ASP A 6 -12.06 -3.06 25.32
N ASN A 7 -13.33 -3.28 24.95
CA ASN A 7 -13.72 -4.31 23.99
C ASN A 7 -13.41 -3.94 22.54
N LEU A 8 -13.48 -2.65 22.18
CA LEU A 8 -13.14 -2.19 20.83
C LEU A 8 -11.64 -2.34 20.57
N ILE A 9 -10.80 -1.96 21.55
CA ILE A 9 -9.35 -2.12 21.48
C ILE A 9 -8.94 -3.61 21.48
N ALA A 10 -9.66 -4.47 22.21
CA ALA A 10 -9.43 -5.92 22.19
C ALA A 10 -9.78 -6.54 20.82
N GLY A 11 -10.86 -6.10 20.17
CA GLY A 11 -11.23 -6.51 18.81
C GLY A 11 -10.20 -6.08 17.77
N ILE A 12 -9.73 -4.83 17.83
CA ILE A 12 -8.65 -4.30 16.97
C ILE A 12 -7.35 -5.09 17.16
N LYS A 13 -7.02 -5.49 18.39
CA LYS A 13 -5.83 -6.32 18.68
C LYS A 13 -5.97 -7.76 18.17
N LYS A 14 -7.16 -8.34 18.19
CA LYS A 14 -7.40 -9.73 17.76
C LYS A 14 -7.31 -9.88 16.24
N ALA A 15 -7.89 -8.94 15.47
CA ALA A 15 -7.75 -8.91 14.01
C ALA A 15 -6.29 -8.70 13.55
N ARG A 16 -5.46 -8.07 14.39
CA ARG A 16 -4.02 -7.83 14.15
C ARG A 16 -3.16 -9.11 14.18
N ASN A 17 -3.63 -10.19 14.81
CA ASN A 17 -2.83 -11.41 15.02
C ASN A 17 -3.16 -12.56 14.06
N GLU A 18 -4.17 -12.45 13.20
CA GLU A 18 -4.67 -13.58 12.38
C GLU A 18 -4.23 -13.53 10.90
N LYS A 19 -3.63 -12.43 10.43
CA LYS A 19 -2.88 -12.41 9.16
C LYS A 19 -1.42 -12.73 9.48
N GLU A 20 -0.82 -13.67 8.79
CA GLU A 20 0.62 -13.93 8.86
C GLU A 20 1.38 -12.65 8.48
N LEU A 21 1.77 -11.89 9.49
CA LEU A 21 2.54 -10.65 9.36
C LEU A 21 4.01 -11.03 9.17
N LEU A 22 4.64 -10.46 8.13
CA LEU A 22 6.10 -10.52 8.01
C LEU A 22 6.71 -9.61 9.07
N THR A 23 7.47 -10.21 9.97
CA THR A 23 8.20 -9.51 11.03
C THR A 23 9.36 -8.69 10.48
N HIS A 24 9.80 -7.67 11.22
CA HIS A 24 11.03 -6.92 10.94
C HIS A 24 12.21 -7.84 10.64
N LYS A 25 12.35 -8.95 11.36
CA LYS A 25 13.44 -9.92 11.14
C LYS A 25 13.32 -10.61 9.77
N GLU A 26 12.12 -10.91 9.31
CA GLU A 26 11.88 -11.56 8.01
C GLU A 26 12.11 -10.60 6.82
N VAL A 27 11.89 -9.30 7.04
CA VAL A 27 12.08 -8.26 6.00
C VAL A 27 13.50 -7.67 6.01
N PHE A 28 14.06 -7.39 7.18
CA PHE A 28 15.30 -6.61 7.36
C PHE A 28 16.47 -7.39 7.99
N GLY A 29 16.25 -8.59 8.53
CA GLY A 29 17.26 -9.39 9.24
C GLY A 29 17.45 -9.02 10.72
N GLU A 30 18.50 -9.55 11.38
CA GLU A 30 18.70 -9.46 12.85
C GLU A 30 19.22 -8.11 13.38
N ARG A 31 19.26 -7.04 12.58
CA ARG A 31 19.80 -5.74 13.06
C ARG A 31 18.75 -4.96 13.84
N ASN A 32 19.07 -4.60 15.09
CA ASN A 32 18.26 -3.74 15.98
C ASN A 32 18.27 -2.24 15.61
N ASN A 33 18.76 -1.85 14.43
CA ASN A 33 18.86 -0.43 14.09
C ASN A 33 17.58 0.04 13.39
N MET A 34 16.59 0.41 14.21
CA MET A 34 15.41 1.19 13.80
C MET A 34 15.76 2.50 13.07
N GLU A 35 17.02 2.95 13.09
CA GLU A 35 17.48 4.16 12.41
C GLU A 35 17.57 4.02 10.88
N LYS A 36 17.52 2.81 10.31
CA LYS A 36 17.57 2.61 8.86
C LYS A 36 16.51 1.64 8.39
N CYS A 37 15.47 2.16 7.75
CA CYS A 37 14.40 1.37 7.13
C CYS A 37 14.86 0.63 5.86
N PHE A 38 16.10 0.81 5.39
CA PHE A 38 16.63 0.10 4.22
C PHE A 38 17.20 -1.26 4.62
N SER A 39 16.69 -2.33 4.02
CA SER A 39 17.31 -3.65 4.16
C SER A 39 18.74 -3.63 3.56
N PRO A 40 19.69 -4.46 4.05
CA PRO A 40 21.02 -4.55 3.45
C PRO A 40 21.00 -4.94 1.97
N LEU A 41 19.95 -5.61 1.52
CA LEU A 41 19.73 -5.92 0.11
C LEU A 41 19.40 -4.65 -0.67
N LEU A 42 18.42 -3.87 -0.20
CA LEU A 42 18.03 -2.63 -0.85
C LEU A 42 19.17 -1.60 -0.83
N GLU A 43 19.94 -1.50 0.26
CA GLU A 43 21.12 -0.63 0.32
C GLU A 43 22.16 -0.96 -0.77
N ARG A 44 22.38 -2.25 -1.07
CA ARG A 44 23.28 -2.66 -2.16
C ARG A 44 22.74 -2.21 -3.50
N ALA A 45 21.45 -2.46 -3.76
CA ALA A 45 20.80 -2.05 -5.01
C ALA A 45 20.90 -0.53 -5.21
N ILE A 46 20.62 0.25 -4.16
CA ILE A 46 20.68 1.70 -4.19
C ILE A 46 22.10 2.18 -4.48
N ASN A 47 23.11 1.66 -3.79
CA ASN A 47 24.50 2.04 -4.03
C ASN A 47 24.97 1.68 -5.46
N GLN A 48 24.43 0.60 -6.03
CA GLN A 48 24.75 0.16 -7.39
C GLN A 48 24.09 1.04 -8.45
N PHE A 49 22.81 1.36 -8.31
CA PHE A 49 22.03 2.04 -9.35
C PHE A 49 21.94 3.55 -9.19
N ILE A 50 22.10 4.05 -7.96
CA ILE A 50 22.04 5.47 -7.62
C ILE A 50 23.24 5.83 -6.71
N PRO A 51 24.47 5.85 -7.25
CA PRO A 51 25.66 6.13 -6.45
C PRO A 51 25.56 7.50 -5.76
N GLY A 52 25.80 7.54 -4.45
CA GLY A 52 25.73 8.77 -3.66
C GLY A 52 24.35 9.11 -3.12
N TYR A 53 23.32 8.28 -3.35
CA TYR A 53 21.97 8.49 -2.80
C TYR A 53 21.98 8.83 -1.30
N PHE A 54 22.69 8.04 -0.49
CA PHE A 54 22.77 8.25 0.96
C PHE A 54 23.59 9.47 1.40
N SER A 55 24.27 10.15 0.47
CA SER A 55 24.97 11.41 0.76
C SER A 55 24.13 12.66 0.46
N TRP A 56 22.99 12.48 -0.21
CA TRP A 56 22.09 13.58 -0.52
C TRP A 56 21.27 13.97 0.70
N ASP A 57 20.82 15.22 0.73
CA ASP A 57 19.79 15.62 1.68
C ASP A 57 18.45 14.94 1.39
N GLU A 58 17.58 14.92 2.40
CA GLU A 58 16.29 14.23 2.33
C GLU A 58 15.40 14.71 1.20
N LYS A 59 15.40 16.02 0.90
CA LYS A 59 14.57 16.60 -0.18
C LYS A 59 15.01 16.11 -1.55
N VAL A 60 16.32 15.94 -1.76
CA VAL A 60 16.85 15.38 -3.01
C VAL A 60 16.56 13.88 -3.09
N GLN A 61 16.63 13.15 -1.97
CA GLN A 61 16.24 11.75 -1.93
C GLN A 61 14.74 11.56 -2.23
N ASP A 62 13.85 12.36 -1.64
CA ASP A 62 12.40 12.36 -1.91
C ASP A 62 12.12 12.55 -3.41
N LYS A 63 12.71 13.58 -4.02
CA LYS A 63 12.57 13.82 -5.46
C LYS A 63 13.04 12.64 -6.30
N CYS A 64 14.13 11.99 -5.90
CA CYS A 64 14.61 10.80 -6.59
C CYS A 64 13.63 9.62 -6.46
N ARG A 65 12.99 9.43 -5.30
CA ARG A 65 11.98 8.38 -5.09
C ARG A 65 10.74 8.62 -5.94
N MET A 66 10.23 9.86 -5.93
CA MET A 66 9.01 10.25 -6.64
C MET A 66 9.15 10.15 -8.16
N PHE A 67 10.23 10.71 -8.71
CA PHE A 67 10.42 10.85 -10.16
C PHE A 67 11.37 9.80 -10.73
N MET A 68 11.47 8.63 -10.09
CA MET A 68 12.28 7.54 -10.59
C MET A 68 11.74 7.04 -11.94
N SER A 69 12.62 6.95 -12.94
CA SER A 69 12.24 6.46 -14.28
C SER A 69 11.79 5.00 -14.25
N ALA A 70 10.93 4.62 -15.20
CA ALA A 70 10.47 3.24 -15.36
C ALA A 70 11.66 2.26 -15.51
N ASP A 71 12.65 2.60 -16.33
CA ASP A 71 13.87 1.79 -16.48
C ASP A 71 14.62 1.56 -15.17
N LEU A 72 14.71 2.58 -14.32
CA LEU A 72 15.39 2.47 -13.03
C LEU A 72 14.55 1.65 -12.05
N LYS A 73 13.23 1.87 -11.99
CA LYS A 73 12.29 1.05 -11.22
C LYS A 73 12.40 -0.43 -11.62
N PHE A 74 12.44 -0.72 -12.92
CA PHE A 74 12.60 -2.07 -13.43
C PHE A 74 13.94 -2.71 -13.01
N LYS A 75 15.05 -1.96 -13.03
CA LYS A 75 16.35 -2.45 -12.53
C LYS A 75 16.31 -2.82 -11.05
N PHE A 76 15.62 -2.05 -10.22
CA PHE A 76 15.41 -2.40 -8.82
C PHE A 76 14.56 -3.68 -8.70
N ASN A 77 13.45 -3.77 -9.43
CA ASN A 77 12.60 -4.98 -9.44
C ASN A 77 13.39 -6.22 -9.83
N GLN A 78 14.15 -6.16 -10.92
CA GLN A 78 15.00 -7.25 -11.41
C GLN A 78 16.07 -7.66 -10.37
N PHE A 79 16.74 -6.69 -9.75
CA PHE A 79 17.75 -6.96 -8.73
C PHE A 79 17.15 -7.64 -7.49
N ILE A 80 16.00 -7.14 -7.01
CA ILE A 80 15.34 -7.72 -5.83
C ILE A 80 14.79 -9.12 -6.14
N LEU A 81 14.15 -9.34 -7.29
CA LEU A 81 13.69 -10.68 -7.70
C LEU A 81 14.84 -11.67 -7.73
N LYS A 82 15.97 -11.28 -8.33
CA LYS A 82 17.14 -12.15 -8.44
C LYS A 82 17.75 -12.46 -7.07
N GLU A 83 18.00 -11.44 -6.27
CA GLU A 83 18.79 -11.59 -5.04
C GLU A 83 17.98 -12.12 -3.85
N ALA A 84 16.69 -11.77 -3.74
CA ALA A 84 15.82 -12.23 -2.65
C ALA A 84 15.06 -13.51 -2.96
N PHE A 85 14.74 -13.75 -4.24
CA PHE A 85 13.85 -14.84 -4.66
C PHE A 85 14.50 -15.82 -5.66
N GLY A 86 15.70 -15.51 -6.18
CA GLY A 86 16.37 -16.37 -7.17
C GLY A 86 15.72 -16.34 -8.55
N ILE A 87 14.90 -15.32 -8.84
CA ILE A 87 14.13 -15.19 -10.09
C ILE A 87 14.81 -14.17 -10.99
N GLU A 88 15.18 -14.58 -12.20
CA GLU A 88 15.73 -13.68 -13.22
C GLU A 88 14.65 -13.32 -14.24
N VAL A 89 14.48 -12.02 -14.47
CA VAL A 89 13.53 -11.48 -15.46
C VAL A 89 14.28 -10.61 -16.46
N ALA A 90 13.91 -10.66 -17.74
CA ALA A 90 14.60 -9.95 -18.81
C ALA A 90 13.90 -8.65 -19.22
N ASP A 91 12.58 -8.60 -19.09
CA ASP A 91 11.69 -7.53 -19.52
C ASP A 91 10.44 -7.48 -18.61
N ASP A 92 9.55 -6.50 -18.86
CA ASP A 92 8.33 -6.29 -18.09
C ASP A 92 7.36 -7.49 -18.19
N ASP A 93 7.26 -8.14 -19.36
CA ASP A 93 6.41 -9.32 -19.53
C ASP A 93 6.92 -10.49 -18.65
N ALA A 94 8.24 -10.72 -18.59
CA ALA A 94 8.83 -11.71 -17.71
C ALA A 94 8.61 -11.36 -16.23
N PHE A 95 8.65 -10.07 -15.89
CA PHE A 95 8.32 -9.60 -14.54
C PHE A 95 6.87 -9.88 -14.18
N ASP A 96 5.91 -9.55 -15.04
CA ASP A 96 4.48 -9.76 -14.78
C ASP A 96 4.14 -11.25 -14.60
N ASN A 97 4.77 -12.12 -15.38
CA ASN A 97 4.62 -13.57 -15.22
C ASN A 97 5.20 -14.04 -13.87
N ALA A 98 6.42 -13.63 -13.54
CA ALA A 98 7.04 -13.95 -12.26
C ALA A 98 6.21 -13.46 -11.09
N TRP A 99 5.70 -12.23 -11.18
CA TRP A 99 4.84 -11.61 -10.17
C TRP A 99 3.53 -12.38 -9.97
N SER A 100 2.91 -12.83 -11.06
CA SER A 100 1.66 -13.60 -11.02
C SER A 100 1.84 -14.98 -10.38
N ASP A 101 3.03 -15.57 -10.50
CA ASP A 101 3.37 -16.87 -9.91
C ASP A 101 3.84 -16.76 -8.44
N MET A 102 4.11 -15.56 -7.93
CA MET A 102 4.55 -15.35 -6.55
C MET A 102 3.45 -15.68 -5.55
N SER A 103 3.85 -16.26 -4.41
CA SER A 103 2.96 -16.40 -3.27
C SER A 103 2.61 -15.03 -2.69
N ALA A 104 1.47 -14.93 -2.00
CA ALA A 104 1.07 -13.68 -1.32
C ALA A 104 2.14 -13.23 -0.29
N GLN A 105 2.80 -14.17 0.38
CA GLN A 105 3.88 -13.90 1.32
C GLN A 105 5.11 -13.32 0.61
N ASP A 106 5.51 -13.90 -0.53
CA ASP A 106 6.65 -13.41 -1.31
C ASP A 106 6.35 -12.03 -1.92
N ALA A 107 5.14 -11.82 -2.43
CA ALA A 107 4.72 -10.52 -2.96
C ALA A 107 4.70 -9.44 -1.87
N THR A 108 4.27 -9.80 -0.65
CA THR A 108 4.33 -8.91 0.52
C THR A 108 5.79 -8.59 0.86
N LYS A 109 6.67 -9.60 0.89
CA LYS A 109 8.10 -9.42 1.18
C LYS A 109 8.78 -8.53 0.14
N PHE A 110 8.48 -8.73 -1.14
CA PHE A 110 9.01 -7.91 -2.23
C PHE A 110 8.61 -6.44 -2.07
N ASN A 111 7.32 -6.19 -1.82
CA ASN A 111 6.82 -4.84 -1.58
C ASN A 111 7.43 -4.21 -0.32
N ALA A 112 7.60 -4.98 0.75
CA ALA A 112 8.22 -4.51 1.98
C ALA A 112 9.70 -4.13 1.79
N ILE A 113 10.44 -4.90 1.00
CA ILE A 113 11.85 -4.59 0.67
C ILE A 113 11.96 -3.28 -0.10
N LEU A 114 11.06 -3.01 -1.04
CA LEU A 114 11.12 -1.83 -1.92
C LEU A 114 10.47 -0.58 -1.32
N LEU A 115 9.56 -0.72 -0.37
CA LEU A 115 8.80 0.40 0.20
C LEU A 115 9.70 1.58 0.66
N PRO A 116 10.86 1.38 1.29
CA PRO A 116 11.73 2.48 1.69
C PRO A 116 12.25 3.36 0.54
N LEU A 117 12.28 2.82 -0.68
CA LEU A 117 12.70 3.52 -1.88
C LEU A 117 11.51 4.09 -2.68
N GLN A 118 10.29 3.65 -2.40
CA GLN A 118 9.09 4.04 -3.13
C GLN A 118 8.22 5.02 -2.34
N GLY A 119 8.17 4.86 -1.02
CA GLY A 119 7.35 5.66 -0.13
C GLY A 119 7.93 7.04 0.21
N ILE A 120 7.08 7.86 0.80
CA ILE A 120 7.38 9.22 1.25
C ILE A 120 7.21 9.35 2.77
N GLY A 121 7.92 10.30 3.38
CA GLY A 121 7.83 10.57 4.82
C GLY A 121 8.44 9.47 5.71
N GLU A 122 8.31 9.65 7.02
CA GLU A 122 8.93 8.79 8.04
C GLU A 122 8.36 7.36 8.03
N ASP A 123 7.09 7.21 7.67
CA ASP A 123 6.37 5.94 7.57
C ASP A 123 6.49 5.31 6.17
N HIS A 124 7.22 5.93 5.23
CA HIS A 124 7.34 5.47 3.85
C HIS A 124 5.96 5.20 3.22
N PHE A 125 5.01 6.10 3.46
CA PHE A 125 3.68 6.02 2.87
C PHE A 125 3.76 5.92 1.35
N PHE A 126 3.06 4.93 0.79
CA PHE A 126 2.93 4.73 -0.65
C PHE A 126 1.46 4.46 -0.98
N LEU A 127 0.88 5.26 -1.87
CA LEU A 127 -0.47 5.04 -2.37
C LEU A 127 -0.40 4.16 -3.62
N ASN A 128 -1.18 3.07 -3.67
CA ASN A 128 -1.18 2.13 -4.80
C ASN A 128 -1.99 2.61 -6.01
N GLU A 129 -2.63 3.77 -5.91
CA GLU A 129 -3.38 4.36 -7.00
C GLU A 129 -2.45 4.91 -8.09
N HIS A 130 -2.95 4.90 -9.32
CA HIS A 130 -2.23 5.45 -10.45
C HIS A 130 -2.27 6.99 -10.41
N PHE A 131 -1.18 7.63 -10.82
CA PHE A 131 -1.08 9.07 -11.04
C PHE A 131 -0.68 9.31 -12.50
N ASP A 132 -1.07 10.46 -13.04
CA ASP A 132 -0.66 10.87 -14.37
C ASP A 132 0.87 11.07 -14.47
N VAL A 133 1.37 11.17 -15.71
CA VAL A 133 2.80 11.35 -15.98
C VAL A 133 3.24 12.68 -15.36
N GLU A 134 4.13 12.61 -14.36
CA GLU A 134 4.65 13.74 -13.55
C GLU A 134 3.80 14.16 -12.34
N GLU A 135 2.70 13.47 -12.05
CA GLU A 135 1.90 13.71 -10.85
C GLU A 135 2.21 12.71 -9.73
N SER A 136 1.92 13.12 -8.51
CA SER A 136 2.12 12.36 -7.29
C SER A 136 1.18 12.81 -6.19
N ILE A 137 1.10 12.03 -5.11
CA ILE A 137 0.34 12.42 -3.92
C ILE A 137 0.83 13.74 -3.29
N LEU A 138 2.06 14.17 -3.56
CA LEU A 138 2.60 15.42 -3.01
C LEU A 138 2.14 16.67 -3.77
N ASP A 139 1.52 16.52 -4.93
CA ASP A 139 0.94 17.65 -5.68
C ASP A 139 -0.38 18.14 -5.02
N PHE A 140 -0.89 17.36 -4.05
CA PHE A 140 -2.08 17.67 -3.29
C PHE A 140 -1.73 18.14 -1.87
N GLU A 141 -2.11 19.37 -1.52
CA GLU A 141 -1.88 19.93 -0.17
C GLU A 141 -2.66 19.16 0.91
N THR A 142 -3.82 18.61 0.55
CA THR A 142 -4.68 17.89 1.48
C THR A 142 -5.24 16.63 0.84
N LEU A 143 -5.53 15.62 1.66
CA LEU A 143 -6.19 14.41 1.21
C LEU A 143 -7.57 14.67 0.58
N TYR A 144 -8.25 15.73 1.01
CA TYR A 144 -9.49 16.19 0.39
C TYR A 144 -9.29 16.61 -1.07
N GLN A 145 -8.19 17.30 -1.37
CA GLN A 145 -7.90 17.80 -2.72
C GLN A 145 -7.62 16.63 -3.67
N TYR A 146 -6.88 15.63 -3.19
CA TYR A 146 -6.67 14.37 -3.90
C TYR A 146 -7.99 13.64 -4.16
N ASP A 147 -8.82 13.43 -3.13
CA ASP A 147 -10.10 12.72 -3.28
C ASP A 147 -11.07 13.43 -4.23
N LEU A 148 -11.11 14.76 -4.18
CA LEU A 148 -11.95 15.55 -5.09
C LEU A 148 -11.44 15.49 -6.53
N ASP A 149 -10.13 15.52 -6.74
CA ASP A 149 -9.52 15.44 -8.07
C ASP A 149 -9.81 14.09 -8.74
N ASP A 150 -9.58 12.97 -8.02
CA ASP A 150 -9.93 11.62 -8.49
C ASP A 150 -11.45 11.49 -8.75
N PHE A 151 -12.29 12.06 -7.89
CA PHE A 151 -13.74 12.13 -8.14
C PHE A 151 -14.07 12.81 -9.45
N GLU A 152 -13.50 13.99 -9.70
CA GLU A 152 -13.76 14.80 -10.87
C GLU A 152 -13.26 14.12 -12.16
N PHE A 153 -12.09 13.48 -12.10
CA PHE A 153 -11.56 12.66 -13.19
C PHE A 153 -12.52 11.52 -13.54
N GLN A 154 -12.98 10.74 -12.55
CA GLN A 154 -13.93 9.65 -12.77
C GLN A 154 -15.30 10.15 -13.24
N GLU A 155 -15.78 11.29 -12.74
CA GLU A 155 -17.03 11.90 -13.19
C GLU A 155 -16.95 12.41 -14.63
N ALA A 156 -15.78 12.87 -15.08
CA ALA A 156 -15.57 13.27 -16.48
C ALA A 156 -15.82 12.10 -17.45
N ASP A 157 -15.30 10.91 -17.15
CA ASP A 157 -15.60 9.68 -17.90
C ASP A 157 -17.08 9.32 -17.81
N ARG A 158 -17.66 9.29 -16.60
CA ARG A 158 -19.07 8.90 -16.40
C ARG A 158 -20.05 9.76 -17.19
N ARG A 159 -19.77 11.06 -17.35
CA ARG A 159 -20.58 12.00 -18.15
C ARG A 159 -20.69 11.61 -19.62
N THR A 160 -19.79 10.77 -20.13
CA THR A 160 -19.83 10.29 -21.52
C THR A 160 -20.76 9.09 -21.73
N ARG A 161 -21.24 8.47 -20.64
CA ARG A 161 -22.05 7.25 -20.68
C ARG A 161 -23.52 7.57 -20.90
N GLU A 162 -24.23 6.69 -21.60
CA GLU A 162 -25.69 6.76 -21.74
C GLU A 162 -26.35 6.64 -20.35
N ASP A 163 -27.46 7.34 -20.13
CA ASP A 163 -28.18 7.41 -18.85
C ASP A 163 -27.42 8.01 -17.65
N TYR A 164 -26.37 8.80 -17.90
CA TYR A 164 -25.64 9.45 -16.80
C TYR A 164 -26.53 10.36 -15.95
N CYS A 165 -26.43 10.16 -14.63
CA CYS A 165 -27.03 11.03 -13.62
C CYS A 165 -25.92 11.62 -12.74
N THR A 166 -25.95 12.95 -12.58
CA THR A 166 -24.93 13.68 -11.81
C THR A 166 -24.85 13.19 -10.37
N ARG A 167 -23.63 12.88 -9.92
CA ARG A 167 -23.35 12.56 -8.52
C ARG A 167 -22.89 13.81 -7.79
N ILE A 168 -23.40 14.00 -6.59
CA ILE A 168 -22.93 15.05 -5.68
C ILE A 168 -21.73 14.48 -4.92
N TYR A 169 -20.59 15.18 -4.97
CA TYR A 169 -19.43 14.82 -4.19
C TYR A 169 -19.74 14.84 -2.68
N ARG A 170 -19.44 13.72 -1.99
CA ARG A 170 -19.64 13.54 -0.55
C ARG A 170 -18.42 12.86 0.11
N GLY A 171 -17.26 12.95 -0.54
CA GLY A 171 -16.10 12.11 -0.28
C GLY A 171 -16.21 10.77 -1.01
N SER A 172 -15.24 10.49 -1.88
CA SER A 172 -15.18 9.31 -2.74
C SER A 172 -14.07 8.34 -2.38
N LEU A 173 -13.24 8.70 -1.38
CA LEU A 173 -12.14 7.86 -0.95
C LEU A 173 -12.69 6.64 -0.24
N HIS A 174 -12.80 5.55 -0.98
CA HIS A 174 -13.53 4.35 -0.61
C HIS A 174 -12.62 3.14 -0.57
N ALA A 175 -11.64 3.17 0.34
CA ALA A 175 -10.66 2.11 0.58
C ALA A 175 -9.60 1.97 -0.52
N SER A 176 -9.01 3.10 -0.93
CA SER A 176 -7.80 3.10 -1.76
C SER A 176 -6.67 2.38 -1.04
N TRP A 177 -5.91 1.57 -1.76
CA TRP A 177 -4.87 0.74 -1.15
C TRP A 177 -3.61 1.55 -0.93
N ALA A 178 -3.01 1.39 0.25
CA ALA A 178 -1.76 2.01 0.59
C ALA A 178 -0.81 1.00 1.24
N ARG A 179 0.46 1.37 1.28
CA ARG A 179 1.52 0.66 2.00
C ARG A 179 2.23 1.65 2.92
N LEU A 180 2.62 1.20 4.09
CA LEU A 180 3.38 1.99 5.05
C LEU A 180 4.15 1.11 6.03
N MET A 181 5.14 1.70 6.67
CA MET A 181 5.90 1.15 7.78
C MET A 181 5.37 1.74 9.09
N VAL A 182 4.98 0.88 10.04
CA VAL A 182 4.59 1.30 11.40
C VAL A 182 5.40 0.50 12.40
N ASP A 183 6.14 1.19 13.28
CA ASP A 183 7.01 0.57 14.29
C ASP A 183 8.02 -0.45 13.69
N GLY A 184 8.50 -0.19 12.47
CA GLY A 184 9.45 -1.06 11.77
C GLY A 184 8.82 -2.28 11.06
N GLU A 185 7.49 -2.39 11.07
CA GLU A 185 6.74 -3.47 10.44
C GLU A 185 6.01 -2.96 9.19
N PHE A 186 5.92 -3.79 8.15
CA PHE A 186 5.26 -3.45 6.88
C PHE A 186 3.75 -3.71 6.95
N TYR A 187 2.95 -2.78 6.43
CA TYR A 187 1.50 -2.89 6.38
C TYR A 187 0.94 -2.56 5.01
N TYR A 188 -0.03 -3.37 4.59
CA TYR A 188 -1.07 -2.89 3.68
C TYR A 188 -2.15 -2.18 4.50
N ALA A 189 -2.58 -1.04 4.00
CA ALA A 189 -3.64 -0.24 4.59
C ALA A 189 -4.71 0.12 3.55
N SER A 190 -5.87 0.49 4.08
CA SER A 190 -6.96 1.05 3.29
C SER A 190 -7.19 2.48 3.75
N LEU A 191 -7.04 3.41 2.82
CA LEU A 191 -7.32 4.82 3.03
C LEU A 191 -8.80 5.08 2.71
N SER A 192 -9.54 5.64 3.67
CA SER A 192 -10.99 5.82 3.54
C SER A 192 -11.47 7.07 4.23
N MET A 193 -12.52 7.68 3.67
CA MET A 193 -13.34 8.64 4.41
C MET A 193 -13.98 7.97 5.63
N VAL A 194 -14.14 8.72 6.71
CA VAL A 194 -14.85 8.25 7.93
C VAL A 194 -16.26 7.75 7.60
N SER A 195 -16.95 8.41 6.67
CA SER A 195 -18.27 7.98 6.19
C SER A 195 -18.26 6.57 5.59
N ARG A 196 -17.23 6.23 4.80
CA ARG A 196 -17.06 4.89 4.24
C ARG A 196 -16.76 3.89 5.33
N TYR A 197 -15.86 4.22 6.24
CA TYR A 197 -15.53 3.35 7.36
C TYR A 197 -16.78 2.99 8.17
N LEU A 198 -17.60 3.98 8.53
CA LEU A 198 -18.86 3.75 9.24
C LEU A 198 -19.84 2.88 8.44
N LEU A 199 -19.91 3.07 7.12
CA LEU A 199 -20.75 2.24 6.26
C LEU A 199 -20.27 0.78 6.22
N MET A 200 -18.95 0.54 6.20
CA MET A 200 -18.38 -0.80 6.24
C MET A 200 -18.68 -1.49 7.57
N GLU A 201 -18.45 -0.82 8.70
CA GLU A 201 -18.76 -1.35 10.04
C GLU A 201 -20.26 -1.67 10.20
N LEU A 202 -21.15 -0.85 9.63
CA LEU A 202 -22.59 -1.13 9.61
C LEU A 202 -22.94 -2.33 8.73
N GLY A 203 -22.22 -2.51 7.62
CA GLY A 203 -22.35 -3.66 6.74
C GLY A 203 -21.97 -4.95 7.46
N ASP A 204 -20.78 -4.98 8.07
CA ASP A 204 -20.26 -6.12 8.81
C ASP A 204 -21.20 -6.49 9.99
N PHE A 205 -21.67 -5.48 10.74
CA PHE A 205 -22.68 -5.71 11.78
C PHE A 205 -23.99 -6.29 11.21
N GLY A 206 -24.42 -5.81 10.04
CA GLY A 206 -25.60 -6.31 9.36
C GLY A 206 -25.44 -7.77 8.94
N ASP A 207 -24.27 -8.13 8.40
CA ASP A 207 -23.94 -9.50 7.98
C ASP A 207 -23.93 -10.46 9.18
N ASP A 208 -23.30 -10.06 10.29
CA ASP A 208 -23.31 -10.82 11.54
C ASP A 208 -24.73 -11.04 12.05
N TYR A 209 -25.56 -10.00 12.03
CA TYR A 209 -26.96 -10.07 12.47
C TYR A 209 -27.82 -10.94 11.54
N ILE A 210 -27.59 -10.88 10.22
CA ILE A 210 -28.24 -11.76 9.24
C ILE A 210 -27.84 -13.21 9.50
N GLN A 211 -26.55 -13.48 9.75
CA GLN A 211 -26.05 -14.82 10.06
C GLN A 211 -26.66 -15.38 11.36
N GLU A 212 -26.92 -14.53 12.36
CA GLU A 212 -27.63 -14.94 13.59
C GLU A 212 -29.10 -15.30 13.30
N LEU A 213 -29.79 -14.47 12.51
CA LEU A 213 -31.22 -14.67 12.21
C LEU A 213 -31.47 -15.80 11.21
N ILE A 214 -30.58 -15.98 10.24
CA ILE A 214 -30.69 -16.92 9.13
C ILE A 214 -29.35 -17.65 9.01
N PRO A 215 -29.03 -18.56 9.95
CA PRO A 215 -27.76 -19.27 9.93
C PRO A 215 -27.69 -20.14 8.68
N TYR A 216 -26.78 -19.79 7.77
CA TYR A 216 -26.46 -20.62 6.63
C TYR A 216 -25.08 -21.24 6.82
N ASN A 217 -24.95 -22.50 6.41
CA ASN A 217 -23.65 -23.13 6.22
C ASN A 217 -23.25 -22.89 4.77
N PHE A 218 -22.18 -22.12 4.56
CA PHE A 218 -21.56 -22.03 3.26
C PHE A 218 -21.00 -23.41 2.89
N TYR A 219 -21.55 -24.03 1.86
CA TYR A 219 -20.96 -25.23 1.25
C TYR A 219 -20.10 -24.74 0.08
N PRO A 220 -18.76 -24.82 0.15
CA PRO A 220 -17.93 -24.60 -1.01
C PRO A 220 -18.28 -25.68 -2.06
N GLY A 221 -18.59 -25.24 -3.28
CA GLY A 221 -18.82 -26.11 -4.43
C GLY A 221 -17.54 -26.66 -5.04
#